data_AF-A0A520GRM6-F1
#
_entry.id   AF-A0A520GRM6-F1
#
_cell.length_a   1.000
_cell.length_b   1.000
_cell.length_c   1.000
_cell.angle_alpha   90.00
_cell.angle_beta   90.00
_cell.angle_gamma   90.00
#
_symmetry.space_group_name_H-M   'P 1'
#
loop_
_entity.id
_entity.type
_entity.pdbx_description
1 polymer ?
#
loop_
_entity_poly.entity_id
_entity_poly.type
_entity_poly.pdbx_seq_one_letter_code
_entity_poly.pdbx_strand_id
1 'polypeptide(L)' 'METTKQVEEEIPPMKKGQLNTYKPEDIKRWGVERFLEATAVREPFNRVFPEFTEEENRVMDELLAEGDRGAV' A
#
# COMPACT_ATOMS: atom_id res chain seq x y z
N MET A 1 -16.89 -0.85 2.33
CA MET A 1 -16.79 -2.28 2.02
C MET A 1 -15.32 -2.56 1.82
N GLU A 2 -14.66 -3.21 2.78
CA GLU A 2 -13.27 -3.65 2.61
C GLU A 2 -13.28 -4.82 1.64
N THR A 3 -12.89 -4.58 0.39
CA THR A 3 -12.55 -5.65 -0.54
C THR A 3 -11.18 -6.17 -0.15
N THR A 4 -11.12 -7.12 0.78
CA THR A 4 -9.98 -8.02 0.92
C THR A 4 -9.81 -8.73 -0.42
N LYS A 5 -8.87 -8.27 -1.24
CA LYS A 5 -8.45 -9.01 -2.42
C LYS A 5 -7.90 -10.33 -1.90
N GLN A 6 -8.62 -11.42 -2.12
CA GLN A 6 -8.09 -12.74 -1.82
C GLN A 6 -6.96 -12.99 -2.81
N VAL A 7 -5.72 -12.86 -2.35
CA VAL A 7 -4.54 -13.29 -3.11
C VAL A 7 -4.53 -14.82 -3.05
N GLU A 8 -5.32 -15.46 -3.92
CA GLU A 8 -5.62 -16.90 -3.89
C GLU A 8 -4.49 -17.79 -4.44
N GLU A 9 -3.41 -17.26 -5.01
CA GLU A 9 -2.36 -18.10 -5.61
C GLU A 9 -1.18 -18.36 -4.66
N GLU A 10 -1.05 -19.61 -4.21
CA GLU A 10 0.10 -20.08 -3.44
C GLU A 10 1.40 -20.03 -4.28
N ILE A 11 2.48 -19.50 -3.67
CA ILE A 11 3.81 -19.51 -4.29
C ILE A 11 4.26 -20.98 -4.44
N PRO A 12 4.67 -21.42 -5.63
CA PRO A 12 5.10 -22.80 -5.84
C PRO A 12 6.25 -23.18 -4.89
N PRO A 13 6.15 -24.31 -4.17
CA PRO A 13 7.18 -24.72 -3.23
C PRO A 13 8.49 -25.03 -3.94
N MET A 14 9.62 -24.63 -3.34
CA MET A 14 10.95 -24.94 -3.85
C MET A 14 11.21 -26.45 -3.80
N LYS A 15 11.53 -27.05 -4.95
CA LYS A 15 11.97 -28.45 -5.00
C LYS A 15 13.46 -28.53 -4.64
N LYS A 16 13.81 -29.44 -3.73
CA LYS A 16 15.21 -29.66 -3.31
C LYS A 16 16.11 -29.90 -4.53
N GLY A 17 17.14 -29.07 -4.69
CA GLY A 17 18.11 -29.19 -5.79
C GLY A 17 17.70 -28.52 -7.11
N GLN A 18 16.55 -27.83 -7.17
CA GLN A 18 16.16 -27.02 -8.33
C GLN A 18 16.16 -25.53 -7.98
N LEU A 19 16.66 -24.72 -8.91
CA LEU A 19 16.51 -23.27 -8.86
C LEU A 19 15.12 -22.92 -9.40
N ASN A 20 14.26 -22.31 -8.59
CA ASN A 20 13.02 -21.75 -9.11
C ASN A 20 13.36 -20.51 -9.95
N THR A 21 12.95 -20.50 -11.22
CA THR A 21 13.01 -19.31 -12.08
C THR A 21 11.63 -18.68 -12.12
N TYR A 22 11.52 -17.45 -11.62
CA TYR A 22 10.28 -16.68 -11.65
C TYR A 22 10.30 -15.71 -12.82
N LYS A 23 9.16 -15.53 -13.50
CA LYS A 23 9.04 -14.44 -14.46
C LYS A 23 8.95 -13.10 -13.72
N PRO A 24 9.32 -11.98 -14.35
CA PRO A 24 9.09 -10.65 -13.77
C PRO A 24 7.63 -10.41 -13.34
N GLU A 25 6.67 -10.97 -14.08
CA GLU A 25 5.24 -10.92 -13.77
C GLU A 25 4.91 -11.64 -12.44
N ASP A 26 5.54 -12.79 -12.20
CA ASP A 26 5.37 -13.56 -10.96
C ASP A 26 5.95 -12.83 -9.76
N ILE A 27 7.09 -12.15 -9.92
CA ILE A 27 7.72 -11.34 -8.86
C ILE A 27 6.82 -10.16 -8.48
N LYS A 28 6.22 -9.48 -9.46
CA LYS A 28 5.28 -8.39 -9.21
C LYS A 28 4.06 -8.89 -8.43
N ARG A 29 3.45 -9.97 -8.91
CA ARG A 29 2.22 -10.53 -8.36
C ARG A 29 2.41 -11.13 -6.95
N TRP A 30 3.43 -11.95 -6.73
CA TRP A 30 3.62 -12.64 -5.45
C TRP A 30 4.47 -11.86 -4.45
N GLY A 31 5.47 -11.12 -4.94
CA GLY A 31 6.38 -10.37 -4.09
C GLY A 31 5.85 -8.97 -3.79
N VAL A 32 5.64 -8.17 -4.83
CA VAL A 32 5.37 -6.73 -4.68
C VAL A 32 3.95 -6.48 -4.17
N GLU A 33 2.93 -7.04 -4.82
CA GLU A 33 1.53 -6.79 -4.43
C GLU A 33 1.25 -7.26 -3.01
N ARG A 34 1.70 -8.47 -2.66
CA ARG A 34 1.53 -9.03 -1.31
C ARG A 34 2.29 -8.23 -0.25
N PHE A 35 3.51 -7.77 -0.57
CA PHE A 35 4.27 -6.91 0.33
C PHE A 35 3.57 -5.56 0.55
N LEU A 36 3.11 -4.92 -0.52
CA LEU A 36 2.38 -3.67 -0.44
C LEU A 36 1.07 -3.83 0.34
N GLU A 37 0.36 -4.94 0.15
CA GLU A 37 -0.86 -5.22 0.90
C GLU A 37 -0.58 -5.41 2.40
N ALA A 38 0.48 -6.15 2.76
CA ALA A 38 0.85 -6.40 4.15
C ALA A 38 1.39 -5.16 4.86
N THR A 39 2.04 -4.25 4.12
CA THR A 39 2.64 -3.01 4.66
C THR A 39 1.76 -1.78 4.49
N ALA A 40 0.65 -1.90 3.76
CA ALA A 40 -0.32 -0.82 3.63
C ALA A 40 -0.88 -0.47 5.01
N VAL A 41 -0.55 0.73 5.48
CA VAL A 41 -1.23 1.34 6.62
C VAL A 41 -2.64 1.70 6.16
N ARG A 42 -3.62 0.88 6.55
CA ARG A 42 -5.05 1.08 6.24
C ARG A 42 -5.77 1.94 7.27
N GLU A 43 -5.09 2.29 8.37
CA GLU A 43 -5.65 3.21 9.34
C GLU A 43 -5.84 4.59 8.69
N PRO A 44 -6.98 5.26 8.94
CA PRO A 44 -7.16 6.63 8.49
C PRO A 44 -6.00 7.45 9.03
N PHE A 45 -5.25 8.08 8.13
CA PHE A 45 -4.26 9.07 8.53
C PHE A 45 -5.02 10.16 9.29
N ASN A 46 -4.79 10.25 10.61
CA ASN A 46 -5.41 11.29 11.42
C ASN A 46 -4.89 12.64 10.93
N ARG A 47 -5.71 13.34 10.15
CA ARG A 47 -5.40 14.66 9.60
C ARG A 47 -5.47 15.78 10.65
N VAL A 48 -5.94 15.45 11.85
CA VAL A 48 -5.96 16.37 12.99
C VAL A 48 -4.68 16.15 13.77
N PHE A 49 -3.77 17.11 13.67
CA PHE A 49 -2.52 17.13 14.43
C PHE A 49 -2.74 17.85 15.75
N PRO A 50 -2.59 17.18 16.91
CA PRO A 50 -2.78 17.78 18.22
C PRO A 50 -1.85 18.98 18.49
N GLU A 51 -0.72 19.03 17.79
CA GLU A 51 0.28 20.09 17.88
C GLU A 51 -0.14 21.36 17.13
N PHE A 52 -1.18 21.29 16.28
CA PHE A 52 -1.66 22.39 15.45
C PHE A 52 -2.97 22.95 15.98
N THR A 53 -3.16 24.25 15.77
CA THR A 53 -4.45 24.91 15.96
C THR A 53 -5.47 24.45 14.91
N GLU A 54 -6.76 24.75 15.13
CA GLU A 54 -7.84 24.40 14.19
C GLU A 54 -7.64 25.05 12.82
N GLU A 55 -7.18 26.30 12.78
CA GLU A 55 -6.87 27.03 11.54
C GLU A 55 -5.71 26.38 10.77
N GLU A 56 -4.65 25.98 11.49
CA GLU A 56 -3.48 25.31 10.89
C GLU A 56 -3.84 23.93 10.32
N ASN A 57 -4.69 23.17 11.02
CA ASN A 57 -5.22 21.91 10.50
C ASN A 57 -6.07 22.15 9.23
N ARG A 58 -6.89 23.22 9.18
CA ARG A 58 -7.67 23.55 7.97
C ARG A 58 -6.78 23.86 6.77
N VAL A 59 -5.71 24.63 6.97
CA VAL A 59 -4.73 24.94 5.91
C VAL A 59 -4.02 23.66 5.44
N MET A 60 -3.67 22.77 6.38
CA MET A 60 -3.04 21.49 6.04
C MET A 60 -3.99 20.60 5.21
N ASP A 61 -5.27 20.56 5.54
CA ASP A 61 -6.28 19.83 4.77
C ASP A 61 -6.44 20.37 3.35
N GLU A 62 -6.40 21.69 3.17
CA GLU A 62 -6.45 22.34 1.86
C GLU A 62 -5.23 21.98 0.99
N LEU A 63 -4.03 22.01 1.58
CA LEU A 63 -2.77 21.64 0.90
C LEU A 63 -2.73 20.16 0.50
N LEU A 64 -3.20 19.26 1.38
CA LEU A 64 -3.31 17.84 1.07
C LEU A 64 -4.32 17.60 -0.06
N ALA A 65 -5.46 18.28 -0.03
CA ALA A 65 -6.48 18.17 -1.09
C ALA A 65 -6.02 18.73 -2.43
N GLU A 66 -5.10 19.71 -2.45
CA GLU A 66 -4.46 20.21 -3.66
C GLU A 66 -3.38 19.25 -4.18
N GLY A 67 -2.57 18.68 -3.27
CA GLY A 67 -1.59 17.64 -3.60
C GLY A 67 -2.22 16.38 -4.20
N ASP A 68 -3.34 15.90 -3.63
CA ASP A 68 -4.11 14.77 -4.17
C ASP A 68 -4.72 15.05 -5.55
N ARG A 69 -4.95 16.33 -5.89
CA ARG A 69 -5.48 16.75 -7.20
C ARG A 69 -4.38 17.01 -8.24
N GLY A 70 -3.11 17.03 -7.84
CA GLY A 70 -2.00 17.54 -8.65
C GLY A 70 -0.75 16.65 -8.74
N ALA A 71 -0.74 15.45 -8.19
CA ALA A 71 0.39 14.53 -8.29
C ALA A 71 0.19 13.45 -9.37
N VAL A 72 1.05 13.57 -10.39
CA VAL A 72 1.53 12.62 -11.43
C VAL A 72 1.38 11.12 -11.13
#